data_AF-A0A845L2Y1-F1
#
_entry.id   AF-A0A845L2Y1-F1
#
_cell.length_a   1.000
_cell.length_b   1.000
_cell.length_c   1.000
_cell.angle_alpha   90.00
_cell.angle_beta   90.00
_cell.angle_gamma   90.00
#
_symmetry.space_group_name_H-M   'P 1'
#
loop_
_entity.id
_entity.type
_entity.pdbx_description
1 polymer ?
#
loop_
_entity_poly.entity_id
_entity_poly.type
_entity_poly.pdbx_seq_one_letter_code
_entity_poly.pdbx_strand_id
1 'polypeptide(L)'
;MNLTTEQLVLIGAGVLLLMVAGHFFWRPMRWLFTLAFNSLLGVLMLGGTNLLGAPFGLTLPLNPASALIAGFLGIPGMLLLIMLKYFMIL
;
A
#
# COMPACT_ATOMS: atom_id res chain seq x y z
N MET A 1 -25.45 38.89 15.20
CA MET A 1 -23.98 38.96 15.36
C MET A 1 -23.43 39.59 14.10
N ASN A 2 -22.90 40.81 14.18
CA ASN A 2 -22.24 41.44 13.04
C ASN A 2 -20.83 40.86 12.96
N LEU A 3 -20.54 40.14 11.88
CA LEU A 3 -19.19 39.62 11.63
C LEU A 3 -18.29 40.80 11.30
N THR A 4 -17.22 40.94 12.08
CA THR A 4 -16.19 41.95 11.80
C THR A 4 -15.42 41.56 10.53
N THR A 5 -14.87 42.54 9.83
CA THR A 5 -14.04 42.33 8.63
C THR A 5 -12.84 41.43 8.90
N GLU A 6 -12.25 41.52 10.10
CA GLU A 6 -11.16 40.65 10.55
C GLU A 6 -11.60 39.18 10.64
N GLN A 7 -12.79 38.92 11.20
CA GLN A 7 -13.36 37.58 11.26
C GLN A 7 -13.65 37.01 9.87
N LEU A 8 -14.11 37.83 8.93
CA LEU A 8 -14.33 37.40 7.54
C LEU A 8 -13.03 36.99 6.85
N VAL A 9 -11.94 37.72 7.07
CA VAL A 9 -10.62 37.39 6.51
C VAL A 9 -10.09 36.08 7.10
N LEU A 10 -10.20 35.89 8.41
CA LEU A 10 -9.74 34.66 9.08
C LEU A 10 -10.53 33.43 8.62
N ILE A 11 -11.85 33.54 8.50
CA ILE A 11 -12.70 32.45 8.00
C ILE A 11 -12.34 32.14 6.53
N GLY A 12 -12.18 33.16 5.69
CA GLY A 12 -11.79 32.99 4.29
C GLY A 12 -10.44 32.29 4.13
N ALA A 13 -9.43 32.72 4.90
CA ALA A 13 -8.11 32.09 4.93
C ALA A 13 -8.16 30.65 5.44
N GLY A 14 -8.94 30.39 6.49
CA GLY A 14 -9.12 29.04 7.04
C GLY A 14 -9.77 28.07 6.05
N VAL A 15 -10.81 28.52 5.33
CA VAL A 15 -11.46 27.70 4.29
C VAL A 15 -10.51 27.41 3.14
N LEU A 16 -9.71 28.39 2.70
CA LEU A 16 -8.68 28.20 1.67
C LEU A 16 -7.64 27.16 2.09
N LEU A 17 -7.13 27.26 3.32
CA LEU A 17 -6.17 26.29 3.85
C LEU A 17 -6.77 24.88 3.93
N LEU A 18 -8.01 24.74 4.36
CA LEU A 18 -8.71 23.45 4.41
C LEU A 18 -8.93 22.86 3.00
N MET A 19 -9.25 23.68 2.00
CA MET A 19 -9.37 23.21 0.61
C MET A 19 -8.04 22.70 0.06
N VAL A 20 -6.94 23.41 0.31
CA VAL A 20 -5.59 22.98 -0.13
C VAL A 20 -5.16 21.71 0.59
N ALA A 21 -5.35 21.64 1.91
CA ALA A 21 -5.04 20.46 2.71
C ALA A 21 -5.86 19.25 2.26
N GLY A 22 -7.17 19.41 2.05
CA GLY A 22 -8.06 18.35 1.56
C GLY A 22 -7.64 17.83 0.18
N HIS A 23 -7.26 18.71 -0.75
CA HIS A 23 -6.78 18.29 -2.06
C HIS A 23 -5.47 17.51 -1.99
N PHE A 24 -4.55 17.93 -1.11
CA PHE A 24 -3.27 17.24 -0.91
C PHE A 24 -3.46 15.84 -0.33
N PHE A 25 -4.37 15.68 0.64
CA PHE A 25 -4.66 14.38 1.28
C PHE A 25 -5.41 13.39 0.38
N TRP A 26 -6.19 13.87 -0.59
CA TRP A 26 -6.96 12.98 -1.45
C TRP A 26 -6.09 12.11 -2.39
N ARG A 27 -4.95 12.65 -2.84
CA ARG A 27 -4.01 11.94 -3.72
C ARG A 27 -3.38 10.69 -3.08
N PRO A 28 -2.75 10.76 -1.88
CA PRO A 28 -2.14 9.58 -1.24
C PRO A 28 -3.17 8.54 -0.81
N MET A 29 -4.40 8.94 -0.48
CA MET A 29 -5.46 8.00 -0.08
C MET A 29 -5.75 6.97 -1.20
N ARG A 30 -5.72 7.39 -2.46
CA ARG A 30 -5.88 6.48 -3.61
C ARG A 30 -4.76 5.44 -3.67
N TRP A 31 -3.52 5.85 -3.46
CA TRP A 31 -2.38 4.94 -3.41
C TRP A 31 -2.49 3.95 -2.26
N LEU A 32 -3.00 4.38 -1.11
CA LEU A 32 -3.22 3.50 0.03
C LEU A 32 -4.20 2.37 -0.30
N PHE A 33 -5.32 2.68 -0.96
CA PHE A 33 -6.30 1.68 -1.39
C PHE A 33 -5.74 0.75 -2.45
N THR A 34 -5.01 1.29 -3.43
CA THR A 34 -4.33 0.48 -4.45
C THR A 34 -3.31 -0.45 -3.82
N LEU A 35 -2.51 0.02 -2.87
CA LEU A 35 -1.52 -0.78 -2.15
C LEU A 35 -2.22 -1.88 -1.32
N ALA A 36 -3.31 -1.55 -0.62
CA ALA A 36 -4.08 -2.52 0.15
C ALA A 36 -4.65 -3.62 -0.76
N PHE A 37 -5.28 -3.26 -1.87
CA PHE A 37 -5.83 -4.23 -2.82
C PHE A 37 -4.75 -5.08 -3.48
N ASN A 38 -3.65 -4.48 -3.92
CA ASN A 38 -2.51 -5.20 -4.48
C ASN A 38 -1.88 -6.13 -3.44
N SER A 39 -1.77 -5.71 -2.17
CA SER A 39 -1.25 -6.56 -1.10
C SER A 39 -2.12 -7.79 -0.85
N LEU A 40 -3.46 -7.64 -0.96
CA LEU A 40 -4.39 -8.76 -0.87
C LEU A 40 -4.20 -9.76 -2.02
N LEU A 41 -4.00 -9.27 -3.24
CA LEU A 41 -3.61 -10.11 -4.38
C LEU A 41 -2.27 -10.81 -4.12
N GLY A 42 -1.30 -10.10 -3.53
CA GLY A 42 -0.03 -10.67 -3.11
C GLY A 42 -0.17 -11.82 -2.10
N VAL A 43 -1.07 -11.69 -1.12
CA VAL A 43 -1.41 -12.79 -0.19
C VAL A 43 -1.98 -13.99 -0.95
N LEU A 44 -2.88 -13.77 -1.90
CA LEU A 44 -3.45 -14.84 -2.72
C LEU A 44 -2.38 -15.55 -3.56
N MET A 45 -1.48 -14.78 -4.19
CA MET A 45 -0.38 -15.30 -4.99
C MET A 45 0.57 -16.14 -4.12
N LEU A 46 1.01 -15.61 -2.98
CA LEU A 46 1.88 -16.30 -2.02
C LEU A 46 1.22 -17.55 -1.44
N GLY A 47 -0.04 -17.46 -1.05
CA GLY A 47 -0.82 -18.59 -0.56
C GLY A 47 -0.93 -19.69 -1.61
N GLY A 48 -1.23 -19.32 -2.86
CA GLY A 48 -1.28 -20.26 -3.98
C GLY A 48 0.06 -20.91 -4.28
N THR A 49 1.16 -20.14 -4.26
CA THR A 49 2.51 -20.71 -4.46
C THR A 49 2.93 -21.59 -3.29
N ASN A 50 2.58 -21.25 -2.05
CA ASN A 50 2.86 -22.11 -0.91
C ASN A 50 2.07 -23.41 -0.98
N LEU A 51 0.81 -23.37 -1.42
CA LEU A 51 -0.02 -24.56 -1.56
C LEU A 51 0.54 -25.52 -2.62
N LEU A 52 0.91 -24.99 -3.78
CA LEU A 52 1.47 -25.78 -4.89
C LEU A 52 2.94 -26.15 -4.67
N GLY A 53 3.69 -25.29 -3.97
CA GLY A 53 5.13 -25.36 -3.76
C GLY A 53 5.54 -26.12 -2.51
N ALA A 54 4.65 -26.27 -1.51
CA ALA A 54 4.94 -27.01 -0.28
C ALA A 54 5.45 -28.44 -0.52
N PRO A 55 4.90 -29.24 -1.46
CA PRO A 55 5.43 -30.57 -1.78
C PRO A 55 6.87 -30.54 -2.32
N PHE A 56 7.28 -29.43 -2.92
CA PHE A 56 8.62 -29.22 -3.48
C PHE A 56 9.57 -28.52 -2.50
N GLY A 57 9.15 -28.31 -1.24
CA GLY A 57 9.91 -27.52 -0.25
C GLY A 57 9.92 -26.01 -0.52
N LEU A 58 9.15 -25.53 -1.50
CA LEU A 58 9.02 -24.12 -1.83
C LEU A 58 7.89 -23.46 -1.02
N THR A 59 8.20 -23.14 0.23
CA THR A 59 7.39 -22.29 1.11
C THR A 59 7.99 -20.88 1.22
N LEU A 60 7.25 -19.87 0.80
CA LEU A 60 7.55 -18.45 0.98
C LEU A 60 6.86 -17.92 2.25
N PRO A 61 7.47 -16.98 2.98
CA PRO A 61 6.84 -16.39 4.15
C PRO A 61 5.56 -15.64 3.75
N LEU A 62 4.46 -15.86 4.48
CA LEU A 62 3.18 -15.16 4.29
C LEU A 62 3.03 -14.09 5.38
N ASN A 63 3.61 -12.91 5.13
CA ASN A 63 3.58 -11.77 6.05
C ASN A 63 3.30 -10.48 5.27
N PRO A 64 3.02 -9.34 5.94
CA PRO A 64 2.71 -8.10 5.24
C PRO A 64 3.81 -7.63 4.28
N ALA A 65 5.09 -7.85 4.63
CA ALA A 65 6.21 -7.43 3.79
C ALA A 65 6.27 -8.24 2.49
N SER A 66 6.19 -9.56 2.56
CA SER A 66 6.17 -10.42 1.37
C SER A 66 4.91 -10.21 0.53
N ALA A 67 3.76 -10.03 1.17
CA ALA A 67 2.50 -9.73 0.48
C ALA A 67 2.55 -8.39 -0.26
N LEU A 68 3.18 -7.37 0.33
CA LEU A 68 3.40 -6.09 -0.34
C LEU A 68 4.37 -6.24 -1.52
N ILE A 69 5.47 -6.98 -1.37
CA ILE A 69 6.44 -7.20 -2.45
C ILE A 69 5.79 -7.97 -3.60
N ALA A 70 5.17 -9.12 -3.31
CA ALA A 70 4.49 -9.95 -4.31
C ALA A 70 3.27 -9.24 -4.92
N GLY A 71 2.53 -8.47 -4.12
CA GLY A 71 1.34 -7.76 -4.55
C GLY A 71 1.63 -6.51 -5.38
N PHE A 72 2.63 -5.72 -4.98
CA PHE A 72 3.00 -4.47 -5.66
C PHE A 72 3.78 -4.74 -6.95
N LEU A 73 4.71 -5.70 -6.94
CA LEU A 73 5.49 -6.05 -8.13
C LEU A 73 4.81 -7.14 -8.97
N GLY A 74 3.92 -7.96 -8.40
CA GLY A 74 3.31 -9.10 -9.10
C GLY A 74 4.30 -10.23 -9.32
N ILE A 75 4.37 -10.74 -10.56
CA ILE A 75 5.28 -11.83 -10.97
C ILE A 75 6.76 -11.52 -10.67
N PRO A 76 7.33 -10.34 -11.01
CA PRO A 76 8.71 -10.05 -10.64
C PRO A 76 8.93 -10.00 -9.12
N GLY A 77 7.92 -9.63 -8.33
CA GLY A 77 7.98 -9.69 -6.86
C GLY A 77 8.03 -11.12 -6.34
N MET A 78 7.21 -12.00 -6.94
CA MET A 78 7.25 -13.44 -6.66
C MET A 78 8.62 -14.04 -6.97
N LEU A 79 9.19 -13.74 -8.15
CA LEU A 79 10.53 -14.19 -8.53
C LEU A 79 11.59 -13.69 -7.55
N LEU A 80 11.52 -12.41 -7.15
CA LEU A 80 12.43 -11.82 -6.18
C LEU A 80 12.39 -12.56 -4.84
N LEU A 81 11.20 -12.85 -4.31
CA LEU A 81 11.05 -13.57 -3.05
C LEU A 81 11.58 -15.01 -3.12
N ILE A 82 11.37 -15.68 -4.26
CA ILE A 82 11.92 -17.00 -4.52
C ILE A 82 13.46 -16.94 -4.56
N MET A 83 14.04 -15.99 -5.30
CA MET A 83 15.49 -15.81 -5.36
C MET A 83 16.08 -15.48 -4.00
N LEU A 84 15.44 -14.60 -3.22
CA LEU A 84 15.88 -14.24 -1.87
C LEU A 84 15.87 -15.45 -0.95
N LYS A 85 14.83 -16.29 -1.03
CA LYS A 85 14.76 -17.54 -0.26
C LYS A 85 15.93 -18.45 -0.59
N TYR A 86 16.21 -18.69 -1.86
CA TYR A 86 17.33 -19.54 -2.26
C TYR A 86 18.70 -18.93 -1.93
N PHE A 87 18.83 -17.60 -2.00
CA PHE A 87 20.07 -16.90 -1.61
C PHE A 87 20.33 -16.98 -0.11
N MET A 88 19.30 -16.90 0.74
CA MET A 88 19.45 -17.00 2.20
C MET A 88 19.64 -18.44 2.70
N ILE A 89 19.21 -19.43 1.90
CA ILE A 89 19.40 -20.86 2.20
C ILE A 89 20.78 -21.37 1.75
N LEU A 90 21.39 -20.74 0.73
CA LEU A 90 22.76 -21.00 0.27
C LEU A 90 23.79 -20.45 1.26
#